data_AF-A0A674MC44-F1
#
_entry.id   AF-A0A674MC44-F1
#
_cell.length_a   1.000
_cell.length_b   1.000
_cell.length_c   1.000
_cell.angle_alpha   90.00
_cell.angle_beta   90.00
_cell.angle_gamma   90.00
#
_symmetry.space_group_name_H-M   'P 1'
#
loop_
_entity.id
_entity.type
_entity.pdbx_description
1 polymer ?
#
loop_
_entity_poly.entity_id
_entity_poly.type
_entity_poly.pdbx_seq_one_letter_code
_entity_poly.pdbx_strand_id
1 'polypeptide(L)'
;LHCSMLIFFCYHPEICFKIHTSQNFSSVMQLLIRKYEPSDKDAACRLFRTGILEHIHPCFHNAMTTPLYIFITVALSAAGILLGSVLGALVLPGIWVGLIYYSCHGLYSSFVLAKLQTDMRDISRSYLSRPGDCFWVAEAQIDGTSQIVGIVAVGELFRMIISPLCRRMGLGARLTQTVIDFCKEHGFSEVVLETSTTQAAAVALYKKLGFHIVLTHTETKRVSARSPVDQITRP
;
A
#
# COMPACT_ATOMS: atom_id res chain seq x y z
N LEU A 1 -8.28 -10.30 -32.12
CA LEU A 1 -8.47 -11.44 -31.18
C LEU A 1 -7.95 -11.04 -29.81
N HIS A 2 -8.44 -11.67 -28.74
CA HIS A 2 -8.24 -11.26 -27.34
C HIS A 2 -6.77 -11.04 -26.93
N CYS A 3 -6.47 -9.85 -26.40
CA CYS A 3 -5.30 -9.60 -25.57
C CYS A 3 -5.68 -8.70 -24.38
N SER A 4 -6.74 -9.10 -23.66
CA SER A 4 -7.35 -8.31 -22.57
C SER A 4 -7.80 -9.15 -21.38
N MET A 5 -7.31 -10.40 -21.27
CA MET A 5 -7.99 -11.45 -20.47
C MET A 5 -7.11 -12.25 -19.49
N LEU A 6 -5.90 -11.79 -19.17
CA LEU A 6 -4.98 -12.53 -18.26
C LEU A 6 -4.30 -11.69 -17.15
N ILE A 7 -4.40 -10.36 -17.16
CA ILE A 7 -3.85 -9.50 -16.08
C ILE A 7 -4.88 -9.31 -14.93
N PHE A 8 -6.14 -9.74 -15.14
CA PHE A 8 -7.25 -9.51 -14.22
C PHE A 8 -7.30 -10.43 -12.98
N PHE A 9 -6.31 -11.31 -12.75
CA PHE A 9 -6.30 -12.26 -11.62
C PHE A 9 -5.35 -11.91 -10.46
N CYS A 10 -5.06 -10.62 -10.27
CA CYS A 10 -4.77 -10.09 -8.92
C CYS A 10 -5.94 -9.22 -8.44
N TYR A 11 -7.13 -9.83 -8.41
CA TYR A 11 -8.36 -9.22 -7.90
C TYR A 11 -8.24 -9.11 -6.37
N HIS A 12 -7.64 -8.03 -5.88
CA HIS A 12 -7.55 -7.77 -4.45
C HIS A 12 -8.82 -7.06 -3.97
N PRO A 13 -9.59 -7.67 -3.04
CA PRO A 13 -10.70 -6.98 -2.42
C PRO A 13 -10.16 -5.84 -1.56
N GLU A 14 -10.40 -4.62 -2.01
CA GLU A 14 -10.09 -3.42 -1.24
C GLU A 14 -11.14 -3.21 -0.15
N ILE A 15 -10.67 -2.93 1.05
CA ILE A 15 -11.48 -2.82 2.26
C ILE A 15 -11.48 -1.37 2.73
N CYS A 16 -12.67 -0.79 2.70
CA CYS A 16 -12.97 0.57 3.13
C CYS A 16 -13.33 0.60 4.63
N PHE A 17 -12.88 1.59 5.41
CA PHE A 17 -13.10 1.62 6.86
C PHE A 17 -13.56 2.98 7.47
N LYS A 18 -14.21 2.96 8.65
CA LYS A 18 -14.73 4.13 9.43
C LYS A 18 -14.65 3.96 10.97
N ILE A 19 -14.59 5.04 11.78
CA ILE A 19 -14.26 5.05 13.24
C ILE A 19 -15.19 5.88 14.16
N HIS A 20 -15.25 5.51 15.45
CA HIS A 20 -15.50 6.40 16.61
C HIS A 20 -14.45 6.08 17.72
N THR A 21 -13.92 7.06 18.46
CA THR A 21 -12.61 6.95 19.18
C THR A 21 -12.55 6.41 20.62
N SER A 22 -11.46 5.70 20.96
CA SER A 22 -10.77 5.73 22.28
C SER A 22 -9.29 5.23 22.18
N GLN A 23 -8.44 5.47 23.19
CA GLN A 23 -6.94 5.42 23.17
C GLN A 23 -6.33 4.06 23.70
N ASN A 24 -5.03 3.80 23.99
CA ASN A 24 -3.77 4.58 24.13
C ASN A 24 -2.47 3.66 24.10
N PHE A 25 -1.29 4.24 24.36
CA PHE A 25 -0.06 3.72 25.04
C PHE A 25 1.29 3.38 24.30
N SER A 26 2.39 3.62 25.04
CA SER A 26 3.84 3.84 24.71
C SER A 26 4.70 2.56 24.48
N SER A 27 6.03 2.52 24.20
CA SER A 27 7.22 3.33 24.59
C SER A 27 8.42 3.29 23.59
N VAL A 28 9.64 3.70 24.00
CA VAL A 28 10.45 4.79 23.38
C VAL A 28 11.58 4.37 22.40
N MET A 29 11.42 4.72 21.12
CA MET A 29 12.44 5.49 20.39
C MET A 29 12.14 6.98 20.57
N GLN A 30 13.12 7.89 20.46
CA GLN A 30 12.81 9.31 20.24
C GLN A 30 12.18 9.47 18.85
N LEU A 31 10.85 9.42 18.84
CA LEU A 31 10.01 9.35 17.66
C LEU A 31 9.11 10.59 17.63
N LEU A 32 9.54 11.59 16.86
CA LEU A 32 8.84 12.84 16.65
C LEU A 32 7.89 12.69 15.48
N ILE A 33 6.62 13.04 15.66
CA ILE A 33 5.65 13.16 14.56
C ILE A 33 5.41 14.65 14.36
N ARG A 34 5.70 15.14 13.16
CA ARG A 34 5.53 16.56 12.78
C ARG A 34 4.91 16.68 11.40
N LYS A 35 4.45 17.89 11.05
CA LYS A 35 4.02 18.19 9.68
C LYS A 35 5.21 18.07 8.72
N TYR A 36 4.93 17.67 7.49
CA TYR A 36 5.89 17.61 6.40
C TYR A 36 6.51 18.99 6.11
N GLU A 37 7.81 19.01 5.87
CA GLU A 37 8.55 20.15 5.35
C GLU A 37 9.11 19.84 3.95
N PRO A 38 9.30 20.85 3.07
CA PRO A 38 9.86 20.63 1.72
C PRO A 38 11.25 19.95 1.70
N SER A 39 12.02 20.08 2.78
CA SER A 39 13.27 19.38 3.05
C SER A 39 13.13 17.86 3.12
N ASP A 40 11.98 17.35 3.58
CA ASP A 40 11.71 15.92 3.75
C ASP A 40 11.47 15.19 2.42
N LYS A 41 11.25 15.93 1.32
CA LYS A 41 10.77 15.41 0.03
C LYS A 41 11.51 14.16 -0.43
N ASP A 42 12.84 14.21 -0.45
CA ASP A 42 13.64 13.09 -0.96
C ASP A 42 13.62 11.89 -0.01
N ALA A 43 13.53 12.12 1.30
CA ALA A 43 13.39 11.05 2.29
C ALA A 43 12.00 10.40 2.22
N ALA A 44 10.93 11.20 2.10
CA ALA A 44 9.56 10.74 1.89
C ALA A 44 9.41 9.95 0.57
N CYS A 45 9.98 10.44 -0.53
CA CYS A 45 10.01 9.74 -1.82
C CYS A 45 10.80 8.43 -1.77
N ARG A 46 11.95 8.40 -1.08
CA ARG A 46 12.71 7.15 -0.85
C ARG A 46 11.91 6.15 -0.02
N LEU A 47 11.31 6.57 1.09
CA LEU A 47 10.51 5.72 1.95
C LEU A 47 9.27 5.18 1.20
N PHE A 48 8.59 6.03 0.43
CA PHE A 48 7.49 5.63 -0.44
C PHE A 48 7.91 4.56 -1.46
N ARG A 49 8.99 4.80 -2.19
CA ARG A 49 9.55 3.85 -3.16
C ARG A 49 9.85 2.50 -2.50
N THR A 50 10.60 2.49 -1.41
CA THR A 50 11.01 1.25 -0.73
C THR A 50 9.80 0.50 -0.17
N GLY A 51 8.89 1.19 0.52
CA GLY A 51 7.71 0.56 1.12
C GLY A 51 6.73 -0.04 0.09
N ILE A 52 6.60 0.55 -1.10
CA ILE A 52 5.80 -0.03 -2.17
C ILE A 52 6.53 -1.22 -2.84
N LEU A 53 7.83 -1.09 -3.16
CA LEU A 53 8.59 -2.17 -3.81
C LEU A 53 8.78 -3.41 -2.92
N GLU A 54 8.74 -3.27 -1.59
CA GLU A 54 8.77 -4.40 -0.65
C GLU A 54 7.62 -5.41 -0.89
N HIS A 55 6.49 -4.96 -1.43
CA HIS A 55 5.33 -5.81 -1.72
C HIS A 55 5.53 -6.72 -2.95
N ILE A 56 6.59 -6.54 -3.75
CA ILE A 56 6.90 -7.39 -4.91
C ILE A 56 7.03 -8.86 -4.51
N HIS A 57 7.80 -9.17 -3.46
CA HIS A 57 8.04 -10.56 -3.05
C HIS A 57 6.78 -11.25 -2.48
N PRO A 58 6.00 -10.64 -1.55
CA PRO A 58 4.71 -11.18 -1.14
C PRO A 58 3.72 -11.36 -2.30
N CYS A 59 3.66 -10.43 -3.26
CA CYS A 59 2.79 -10.51 -4.43
C CYS A 59 3.19 -11.68 -5.35
N PHE A 60 4.48 -11.79 -5.67
CA PHE A 60 5.05 -12.91 -6.43
C PHE A 60 4.78 -14.26 -5.74
N HIS A 61 5.01 -14.35 -4.42
CA HIS A 61 4.74 -15.56 -3.66
C HIS A 61 3.25 -15.94 -3.72
N ASN A 62 2.35 -14.98 -3.45
CA ASN A 62 0.90 -15.20 -3.51
C ASN A 62 0.43 -15.66 -4.90
N ALA A 63 0.97 -15.05 -5.97
CA ALA A 63 0.72 -15.48 -7.34
C ALA A 63 1.20 -16.92 -7.58
N MET A 64 2.43 -17.25 -7.20
CA MET A 64 2.98 -18.60 -7.37
C MET A 64 2.27 -19.68 -6.52
N THR A 65 1.71 -19.32 -5.36
CA THR A 65 0.89 -20.24 -4.54
C THR A 65 -0.56 -20.39 -5.03
N THR A 66 -0.99 -19.63 -6.04
CA THR A 66 -2.35 -19.74 -6.59
C THR A 66 -2.49 -21.07 -7.36
N PRO A 67 -3.56 -21.88 -7.16
CA PRO A 67 -3.66 -23.21 -7.76
C PRO A 67 -3.47 -23.26 -9.29
N LEU A 68 -3.93 -22.22 -10.00
CA LEU A 68 -3.73 -22.07 -11.45
C LEU A 68 -2.24 -21.99 -11.83
N TYR A 69 -1.44 -21.25 -11.07
CA TYR A 69 -0.02 -21.02 -11.36
C TYR A 69 0.83 -22.24 -10.97
N ILE A 70 0.43 -22.94 -9.89
CA ILE A 70 0.99 -24.26 -9.54
C ILE A 70 0.72 -25.24 -10.69
N PHE A 71 -0.53 -25.33 -11.18
CA PHE A 71 -0.89 -26.22 -12.29
C PHE A 71 -0.09 -25.90 -13.56
N ILE A 72 0.04 -24.63 -13.95
CA ILE A 72 0.87 -24.21 -15.09
C ILE A 72 2.33 -24.64 -14.90
N THR A 73 2.90 -24.43 -13.70
CA THR A 73 4.29 -24.80 -13.40
C THR A 73 4.51 -26.31 -13.52
N VAL A 74 3.61 -27.13 -12.96
CA VAL A 74 3.66 -28.59 -13.06
C VAL A 74 3.46 -29.07 -14.51
N ALA A 75 2.54 -28.45 -15.26
CA ALA A 75 2.31 -28.77 -16.66
C ALA A 75 3.54 -28.46 -17.54
N LEU A 76 4.26 -27.36 -17.27
CA LEU A 76 5.51 -27.03 -17.95
C LEU A 76 6.64 -28.03 -17.63
N SER A 77 6.77 -28.45 -16.37
CA SER A 77 7.70 -29.52 -15.99
C SER A 77 7.35 -30.84 -16.69
N ALA A 78 6.07 -31.24 -16.68
CA ALA A 78 5.60 -32.46 -17.32
C ALA A 78 5.82 -32.43 -18.85
N ALA A 79 5.59 -31.30 -19.51
CA ALA A 79 5.87 -31.12 -20.93
C ALA A 79 7.37 -31.31 -21.25
N GLY A 80 8.26 -30.78 -20.41
CA GLY A 80 9.71 -31.01 -20.54
C GLY A 80 10.10 -32.49 -20.44
N ILE A 81 9.50 -33.22 -19.49
CA ILE A 81 9.71 -34.68 -19.32
C ILE A 81 9.17 -35.45 -20.54
N LEU A 82 7.97 -35.10 -21.04
CA LEU A 82 7.36 -35.73 -22.22
C LEU A 82 8.16 -35.50 -23.51
N LEU A 83 8.88 -34.37 -23.60
CA LEU A 83 9.86 -34.10 -24.67
C LEU A 83 11.20 -34.84 -24.48
N GLY A 84 11.30 -35.75 -23.51
CA GLY A 84 12.50 -36.55 -23.22
C GLY A 84 13.65 -35.75 -22.59
N SER A 85 13.39 -34.54 -22.09
CA SER A 85 14.44 -33.61 -21.64
C SER A 85 14.29 -33.21 -20.17
N VAL A 86 15.15 -33.78 -19.32
CA VAL A 86 15.28 -33.37 -17.91
C VAL A 86 15.65 -31.89 -17.79
N LEU A 87 16.47 -31.37 -18.72
CA LEU A 87 16.80 -29.95 -18.79
C LEU A 87 15.55 -29.10 -19.11
N GLY A 88 14.73 -29.53 -20.07
CA GLY A 88 13.45 -28.88 -20.39
C GLY A 88 12.50 -28.82 -19.18
N ALA A 89 12.44 -29.90 -18.39
CA ALA A 89 11.60 -29.99 -17.19
C ALA A 89 11.97 -28.98 -16.09
N LEU A 90 13.19 -28.43 -16.11
CA LEU A 90 13.67 -27.38 -15.20
C LEU A 90 13.65 -25.98 -15.85
N VAL A 91 14.05 -25.87 -17.12
CA VAL A 91 14.15 -24.58 -17.83
C VAL A 91 12.77 -23.98 -18.12
N LEU A 92 11.79 -24.78 -18.54
CA LEU A 92 10.43 -24.28 -18.83
C LEU A 92 9.74 -23.66 -17.61
N PRO A 93 9.64 -24.32 -16.44
CA PRO A 93 9.11 -23.68 -15.23
C PRO A 93 10.02 -22.55 -14.73
N GLY A 94 11.34 -22.65 -14.87
CA GLY A 94 12.28 -21.57 -14.50
C GLY A 94 12.03 -20.27 -15.27
N ILE A 95 11.82 -20.36 -16.59
CA ILE A 95 11.46 -19.21 -17.44
C ILE A 95 10.09 -18.65 -17.03
N TRP A 96 9.10 -19.51 -16.78
CA TRP A 96 7.78 -19.09 -16.30
C TRP A 96 7.85 -18.33 -14.98
N VAL A 97 8.55 -18.88 -13.98
CA VAL A 97 8.74 -18.23 -12.66
C VAL A 97 9.48 -16.90 -12.81
N GLY A 98 10.53 -16.84 -13.63
CA GLY A 98 11.27 -15.61 -13.93
C GLY A 98 10.41 -14.56 -14.64
N LEU A 99 9.54 -14.97 -15.56
CA LEU A 99 8.58 -14.09 -16.24
C LEU A 99 7.58 -13.50 -15.26
N ILE A 100 6.98 -14.31 -14.36
CA ILE A 100 6.06 -13.82 -13.33
C ILE A 100 6.76 -12.83 -12.40
N TYR A 101 7.98 -13.13 -11.93
CA TYR A 101 8.77 -12.22 -11.10
C TYR A 101 9.07 -10.89 -11.81
N TYR A 102 9.50 -10.95 -13.08
CA TYR A 102 9.74 -9.76 -13.90
C TYR A 102 8.46 -8.93 -14.10
N SER A 103 7.32 -9.58 -14.38
CA SER A 103 6.01 -8.91 -14.49
C SER A 103 5.60 -8.21 -13.19
N CYS A 104 5.75 -8.87 -12.02
CA CYS A 104 5.53 -8.24 -10.72
C CYS A 104 6.43 -7.00 -10.55
N HIS A 105 7.73 -7.13 -10.79
CA HIS A 105 8.66 -6.00 -10.68
C HIS A 105 8.33 -4.87 -11.66
N GLY A 106 7.91 -5.17 -12.88
CA GLY A 106 7.49 -4.20 -13.89
C GLY A 106 6.26 -3.40 -13.47
N LEU A 107 5.23 -4.09 -12.95
CA LEU A 107 3.99 -3.46 -12.47
C LEU A 107 4.26 -2.51 -11.29
N TYR A 108 4.97 -2.97 -10.26
CA TYR A 108 5.28 -2.14 -9.10
C TYR A 108 6.24 -0.99 -9.44
N SER A 109 7.25 -1.21 -10.27
CA SER A 109 8.18 -0.14 -10.66
C SER A 109 7.50 0.94 -11.52
N SER A 110 6.61 0.57 -12.45
CA SER A 110 5.79 1.51 -13.22
C SER A 110 4.82 2.30 -12.32
N PHE A 111 4.16 1.63 -11.37
CA PHE A 111 3.26 2.29 -10.41
C PHE A 111 4.01 3.31 -9.53
N VAL A 112 5.17 2.92 -8.98
CA VAL A 112 6.02 3.81 -8.19
C VAL A 112 6.51 4.99 -9.02
N LEU A 113 6.98 4.77 -10.24
CA LEU A 113 7.44 5.84 -11.12
C LEU A 113 6.31 6.84 -11.43
N ALA A 114 5.12 6.34 -11.79
CA ALA A 114 3.96 7.18 -12.04
C ALA A 114 3.61 8.03 -10.81
N LYS A 115 3.54 7.43 -9.61
CA LYS A 115 3.22 8.16 -8.37
C LYS A 115 4.31 9.09 -7.86
N LEU A 116 5.58 8.81 -8.18
CA LEU A 116 6.68 9.75 -7.96
C LEU A 116 6.64 10.95 -8.92
N GLN A 117 6.12 10.77 -10.14
CA GLN A 117 5.98 11.84 -11.14
C GLN A 117 4.69 12.65 -11.01
N THR A 118 3.65 12.09 -10.38
CA THR A 118 2.38 12.79 -10.08
C THR A 118 2.34 13.24 -8.61
N ASP A 119 1.77 12.42 -7.73
CA ASP A 119 1.30 12.79 -6.39
C ASP A 119 2.47 13.21 -5.46
N MET A 120 3.67 12.62 -5.63
CA MET A 120 4.85 12.95 -4.83
C MET A 120 5.80 13.96 -5.50
N ARG A 121 5.53 14.37 -6.75
CA ARG A 121 6.36 15.37 -7.45
C ARG A 121 6.21 16.74 -6.80
N ASP A 122 5.02 17.05 -6.30
CA ASP A 122 4.70 18.27 -5.56
C ASP A 122 3.77 17.93 -4.40
N ILE A 123 4.36 17.44 -3.30
CA ILE A 123 3.65 17.01 -2.09
C ILE A 123 2.81 18.15 -1.51
N SER A 124 3.32 19.38 -1.52
CA SER A 124 2.59 20.56 -1.01
C SER A 124 1.33 20.84 -1.84
N ARG A 125 1.42 20.71 -3.16
CA ARG A 125 0.26 20.85 -4.05
C ARG A 125 -0.74 19.70 -3.93
N SER A 126 -0.26 18.48 -3.69
CA SER A 126 -1.11 17.27 -3.68
C SER A 126 -1.72 16.92 -2.33
N TYR A 127 -1.14 17.36 -1.20
CA TYR A 127 -1.58 16.96 0.15
C TYR A 127 -1.54 18.09 1.20
N LEU A 128 -1.31 19.35 0.81
CA LEU A 128 -1.33 20.50 1.72
C LEU A 128 -2.09 21.70 1.12
N SER A 129 -2.89 21.48 0.07
CA SER A 129 -3.57 22.57 -0.67
C SER A 129 -5.04 22.75 -0.30
N ARG A 130 -5.74 21.71 0.14
CA ARG A 130 -7.12 21.82 0.65
C ARG A 130 -7.11 21.80 2.19
N PRO A 131 -8.09 22.43 2.87
CA PRO A 131 -8.16 22.43 4.34
C PRO A 131 -8.30 21.05 5.01
N GLY A 132 -8.71 20.03 4.25
CA GLY A 132 -8.80 18.64 4.70
C GLY A 132 -7.59 17.76 4.35
N ASP A 133 -6.65 18.28 3.56
CA ASP A 133 -5.44 17.53 3.23
C ASP A 133 -4.41 17.68 4.36
N CYS A 134 -3.67 16.61 4.65
CA CYS A 134 -2.49 16.72 5.50
C CYS A 134 -1.40 15.74 5.09
N PHE A 135 -0.16 16.09 5.41
CA PHE A 135 0.99 15.20 5.29
C PHE A 135 1.84 15.32 6.56
N TRP A 136 2.01 14.20 7.24
CA TRP A 136 2.78 14.08 8.47
C TRP A 136 3.95 13.12 8.26
N VAL A 137 5.09 13.47 8.86
CA VAL A 137 6.29 12.64 8.86
C VAL A 137 6.58 12.18 10.28
N ALA A 138 7.07 10.95 10.41
CA ALA A 138 7.64 10.43 11.63
C ALA A 138 9.16 10.36 11.50
N GLU A 139 9.83 11.19 12.29
CA GLU A 139 11.28 11.20 12.45
C GLU A 139 11.70 10.33 13.62
N ALA A 140 12.77 9.59 13.41
CA ALA A 140 13.43 8.80 14.43
C ALA A 140 14.93 9.08 14.41
N GLN A 141 15.53 9.20 15.59
CA GLN A 141 16.98 9.19 15.70
C GLN A 141 17.47 7.73 15.66
N ILE A 142 18.24 7.40 14.61
CA ILE A 142 18.89 6.10 14.40
C ILE A 142 20.37 6.39 14.19
N ASP A 143 21.22 5.79 15.02
CA ASP A 143 22.69 5.95 15.00
C ASP A 143 23.13 7.44 14.98
N GLY A 144 22.48 8.25 15.83
CA GLY A 144 22.70 9.70 15.95
C GLY A 144 22.07 10.55 14.85
N THR A 145 21.64 9.97 13.73
CA THR A 145 21.06 10.68 12.57
C THR A 145 19.54 10.70 12.63
N SER A 146 18.91 11.86 12.38
CA SER A 146 17.45 11.92 12.19
C SER A 146 17.07 11.32 10.84
N GLN A 147 16.18 10.34 10.84
CA GLN A 147 15.69 9.67 9.62
C GLN A 147 14.16 9.64 9.60
N ILE A 148 13.57 9.91 8.43
CA ILE A 148 12.13 9.76 8.19
C ILE A 148 11.82 8.25 8.12
N VAL A 149 11.20 7.73 9.18
CA VAL A 149 10.84 6.31 9.33
C VAL A 149 9.37 6.02 9.10
N GLY A 150 8.54 7.06 8.99
CA GLY A 150 7.13 6.93 8.64
C GLY A 150 6.63 8.16 7.90
N ILE A 151 5.66 7.94 7.02
CA ILE A 151 4.84 9.00 6.41
C ILE A 151 3.38 8.60 6.51
N VAL A 152 2.51 9.58 6.76
CA VAL A 152 1.06 9.44 6.56
C VAL A 152 0.52 10.67 5.86
N ALA A 153 -0.35 10.48 4.88
CA ALA A 153 -0.98 11.54 4.12
C ALA A 153 -2.49 11.30 3.97
N VAL A 154 -3.26 12.39 4.01
CA VAL A 154 -4.68 12.48 3.70
C VAL A 154 -4.87 13.51 2.60
N GLY A 155 -5.78 13.22 1.70
CA GLY A 155 -6.13 14.02 0.52
C GLY A 155 -7.00 13.17 -0.37
N GLU A 156 -6.75 13.18 -1.68
CA GLU A 156 -7.44 12.29 -2.63
C GLU A 156 -7.19 10.78 -2.39
N LEU A 157 -6.14 10.42 -1.66
CA LEU A 157 -5.92 9.05 -1.17
C LEU A 157 -5.24 9.05 0.20
N PHE A 158 -5.77 8.25 1.14
CA PHE A 158 -5.07 7.93 2.38
C PHE A 158 -3.83 7.06 2.09
N ARG A 159 -2.65 7.49 2.52
CA ARG A 159 -1.40 6.74 2.33
C ARG A 159 -0.61 6.71 3.62
N MET A 160 -0.30 5.51 4.14
CA MET A 160 0.60 5.33 5.27
C MET A 160 1.71 4.34 4.90
N ILE A 161 2.97 4.73 5.11
CA ILE A 161 4.13 3.87 4.87
C ILE A 161 5.08 4.00 6.07
N ILE A 162 5.56 2.86 6.57
CA ILE A 162 6.43 2.77 7.73
C ILE A 162 7.62 1.88 7.39
N SER A 163 8.82 2.38 7.70
CA SER A 163 10.10 1.67 7.58
C SER A 163 10.03 0.33 8.30
N PRO A 164 10.46 -0.79 7.68
CA PRO A 164 10.48 -2.11 8.32
C PRO A 164 11.10 -2.11 9.72
N LEU A 165 12.17 -1.33 9.91
CA LEU A 165 12.91 -1.20 11.16
C LEU A 165 12.07 -0.65 12.34
N CYS A 166 11.01 0.11 12.05
CA CYS A 166 10.15 0.75 13.05
C CYS A 166 8.73 0.16 13.10
N ARG A 167 8.49 -0.97 12.42
CA ARG A 167 7.19 -1.67 12.48
C ARG A 167 7.01 -2.35 13.82
N ARG A 168 5.74 -2.63 14.17
CA ARG A 168 5.31 -3.21 15.47
C ARG A 168 5.62 -2.36 16.72
N MET A 169 6.33 -1.24 16.60
CA MET A 169 6.62 -0.29 17.68
C MET A 169 5.51 0.76 17.93
N GLY A 170 4.25 0.46 17.56
CA GLY A 170 3.12 1.39 17.73
C GLY A 170 3.12 2.62 16.80
N LEU A 171 4.16 2.87 16.01
CA LEU A 171 4.27 4.04 15.11
C LEU A 171 3.05 4.20 14.18
N GLY A 172 2.54 3.13 13.58
CA GLY A 172 1.34 3.21 12.73
C GLY A 172 0.07 3.60 13.49
N ALA A 173 -0.05 3.19 14.76
CA ALA A 173 -1.14 3.64 15.62
C ALA A 173 -1.02 5.14 15.91
N ARG A 174 0.18 5.61 16.24
CA ARG A 174 0.44 7.04 16.49
C ARG A 174 0.16 7.90 15.25
N LEU A 175 0.69 7.54 14.08
CA LEU A 175 0.45 8.26 12.81
C LEU A 175 -1.04 8.31 12.44
N THR A 176 -1.74 7.18 12.58
CA THR A 176 -3.17 7.12 12.29
C THR A 176 -3.98 7.95 13.29
N GLN A 177 -3.58 7.97 14.57
CA GLN A 177 -4.21 8.82 15.58
C GLN A 177 -3.98 10.31 15.29
N THR A 178 -2.76 10.73 14.92
CA THR A 178 -2.48 12.12 14.50
C THR A 178 -3.36 12.57 13.34
N VAL A 179 -3.66 11.68 12.38
CA VAL A 179 -4.61 11.96 11.31
C VAL A 179 -6.04 12.09 11.84
N ILE A 180 -6.50 11.16 12.68
CA ILE A 180 -7.86 11.20 13.26
C ILE A 180 -8.07 12.50 14.06
N ASP A 181 -7.08 12.91 14.83
CA ASP A 181 -7.13 14.13 15.65
C ASP A 181 -7.16 15.38 14.75
N PHE A 182 -6.29 15.45 13.71
CA PHE A 182 -6.34 16.50 12.69
C PHE A 182 -7.72 16.59 12.01
N CYS A 183 -8.29 15.46 11.58
CA CYS A 183 -9.60 15.42 10.95
C CYS A 183 -10.71 15.94 11.88
N LYS A 184 -10.67 15.58 13.17
CA LYS A 184 -11.62 16.10 14.16
C LYS A 184 -11.50 17.61 14.39
N GLU A 185 -10.27 18.12 14.51
CA GLU A 185 -10.00 19.55 14.66
C GLU A 185 -10.54 20.39 13.49
N HIS A 186 -10.58 19.79 12.28
CA HIS A 186 -11.09 20.43 11.06
C HIS A 186 -12.57 20.09 10.79
N GLY A 187 -13.28 19.48 11.74
CA GLY A 187 -14.72 19.22 11.67
C GLY A 187 -15.15 18.04 10.80
N PHE A 188 -14.22 17.17 10.37
CA PHE A 188 -14.57 15.96 9.63
C PHE A 188 -15.25 14.94 10.54
N SER A 189 -16.44 14.51 10.14
CA SER A 189 -17.23 13.48 10.83
C SER A 189 -16.67 12.06 10.63
N GLU A 190 -15.98 11.81 9.52
CA GLU A 190 -15.59 10.48 9.06
C GLU A 190 -14.21 10.49 8.40
N VAL A 191 -13.42 9.44 8.63
CA VAL A 191 -12.15 9.20 7.93
C VAL A 191 -12.26 7.85 7.23
N VAL A 192 -12.04 7.86 5.92
CA VAL A 192 -12.10 6.69 5.04
C VAL A 192 -10.72 6.41 4.47
N LEU A 193 -10.33 5.14 4.47
CA LEU A 193 -9.09 4.65 3.85
C LEU A 193 -9.36 3.36 3.08
N GLU A 194 -8.56 3.14 2.05
CA GLU A 194 -8.53 1.92 1.25
C GLU A 194 -7.26 1.11 1.60
N THR A 195 -7.41 -0.20 1.73
CA THR A 195 -6.27 -1.11 1.90
C THR A 195 -6.59 -2.50 1.34
N SER A 196 -5.56 -3.20 0.87
CA SER A 196 -5.69 -4.57 0.36
C SER A 196 -5.75 -5.59 1.50
N THR A 197 -6.54 -6.65 1.35
CA THR A 197 -6.53 -7.81 2.25
C THR A 197 -5.15 -8.46 2.44
N THR A 198 -4.25 -8.37 1.45
CA THR A 198 -2.87 -8.87 1.58
C THR A 198 -2.02 -8.05 2.55
N GLN A 199 -2.41 -6.82 2.89
CA GLN A 199 -1.76 -6.00 3.91
C GLN A 199 -2.29 -6.35 5.32
N ALA A 200 -2.20 -7.63 5.71
CA ALA A 200 -2.77 -8.15 6.95
C ALA A 200 -2.33 -7.38 8.21
N ALA A 201 -1.10 -6.84 8.24
CA ALA A 201 -0.61 -5.99 9.32
C ALA A 201 -1.33 -4.63 9.41
N ALA A 202 -1.67 -4.02 8.27
CA ALA A 202 -2.44 -2.78 8.21
C ALA A 202 -3.91 -3.04 8.59
N VAL A 203 -4.53 -4.09 8.03
CA VAL A 203 -5.89 -4.53 8.38
C VAL A 203 -6.03 -4.78 9.89
N ALA A 204 -5.05 -5.46 10.52
CA ALA A 204 -5.06 -5.70 11.96
C ALA A 204 -4.85 -4.42 12.79
N LEU A 205 -3.99 -3.51 12.32
CA LEU A 205 -3.80 -2.19 12.94
C LEU A 205 -5.10 -1.39 12.92
N TYR A 206 -5.74 -1.25 11.75
CA TYR A 206 -6.97 -0.49 11.62
C TYR A 206 -8.09 -1.09 12.48
N LYS A 207 -8.31 -2.41 12.43
CA LYS A 207 -9.29 -3.07 13.30
C LYS A 207 -9.03 -2.81 14.79
N LYS A 208 -7.77 -2.79 15.24
CA LYS A 208 -7.40 -2.46 16.62
C LYS A 208 -7.73 -0.99 17.00
N LEU A 209 -7.67 -0.08 16.03
CA LEU A 209 -8.02 1.34 16.21
C LEU A 209 -9.54 1.60 16.12
N GLY A 210 -10.37 0.57 15.94
CA GLY A 210 -11.83 0.70 15.86
C GLY A 210 -12.37 0.92 14.44
N PHE A 211 -11.54 0.76 13.40
CA PHE A 211 -11.98 0.82 12.02
C PHE A 211 -12.84 -0.41 11.67
N HIS A 212 -14.06 -0.19 11.15
CA HIS A 212 -14.98 -1.23 10.68
C HIS A 212 -15.11 -1.25 9.15
N ILE A 213 -15.24 -2.44 8.56
CA ILE A 213 -15.34 -2.64 7.11
C ILE A 213 -16.69 -2.11 6.60
N VAL A 214 -16.65 -1.18 5.64
CA VAL A 214 -17.83 -0.53 5.03
C VAL A 214 -18.10 -1.04 3.62
N LEU A 215 -17.04 -1.26 2.83
CA LEU A 215 -17.12 -1.81 1.47
C LEU A 215 -16.00 -2.83 1.25
N THR A 216 -16.34 -3.86 0.49
CA THR A 216 -15.40 -4.78 -0.15
C THR A 216 -15.66 -4.72 -1.65
N HIS A 217 -14.71 -4.22 -2.45
CA HIS A 217 -14.91 -4.18 -3.91
C HIS A 217 -14.85 -5.60 -4.49
N THR A 218 -16.01 -6.22 -4.67
CA THR A 218 -16.17 -7.58 -5.26
C THR A 218 -17.19 -7.65 -6.40
N GLU A 219 -18.04 -6.63 -6.56
CA GLU A 219 -19.12 -6.58 -7.58
C GLU A 219 -19.06 -5.26 -8.38
N THR A 220 -18.41 -5.27 -9.56
CA THR A 220 -18.38 -4.09 -10.45
C THR A 220 -19.62 -4.00 -11.32
N LYS A 221 -20.79 -3.75 -10.72
CA LYS A 221 -21.92 -3.21 -11.48
C LYS A 221 -21.63 -1.74 -11.79
N ARG A 222 -21.51 -1.40 -13.07
CA ARG A 222 -21.15 -0.04 -13.55
C ARG A 222 -22.04 1.03 -12.92
N VAL A 223 -21.49 1.81 -11.99
CA VAL A 223 -22.02 3.12 -11.63
C VAL A 223 -21.07 4.17 -12.19
N SER A 224 -21.60 5.00 -13.09
CA SER A 224 -20.86 6.11 -13.68
C SER A 224 -20.63 7.23 -12.65
N ALA A 225 -19.41 7.76 -12.63
CA ALA A 225 -19.07 9.12 -12.20
C ALA A 225 -19.48 9.60 -10.78
N ARG A 226 -18.78 9.10 -9.75
CA ARG A 226 -18.14 9.95 -8.72
C ARG A 226 -17.17 9.18 -7.81
N SER A 227 -16.12 9.86 -7.34
CA SER A 227 -15.25 9.33 -6.28
C SER A 227 -15.98 9.45 -4.92
N PRO A 228 -15.88 8.46 -4.00
CA PRO A 228 -16.46 8.58 -2.66
C PRO A 228 -15.94 9.80 -1.87
N VAL A 229 -14.72 10.26 -2.18
CA VAL A 229 -14.09 11.44 -1.57
C VAL A 229 -14.90 12.73 -1.82
N ASP A 230 -15.61 12.83 -2.95
CA ASP A 230 -16.43 14.00 -3.31
C ASP A 230 -17.77 14.10 -2.54
N GLN A 231 -18.13 13.08 -1.74
CA GLN A 231 -19.36 13.11 -0.94
C GLN A 231 -19.17 13.64 0.49
N ILE A 232 -17.92 13.82 0.95
CA ILE A 232 -17.59 14.28 2.30
C ILE A 232 -17.48 15.82 2.37
N THR A 233 -17.46 16.51 1.23
CA THR A 233 -17.17 17.95 1.10
C THR A 233 -18.42 18.85 1.00
N ARG A 234 -19.51 18.52 1.68
CA ARG A 234 -20.66 19.44 1.87
C ARG A 234 -21.11 19.54 3.33
N PRO A 235 -21.38 20.76 3.83
CA PRO A 235 -22.08 20.96 5.10
C PRO A 235 -23.57 20.58 4.99
#